data_AF-A0A7S0M9X3-F1
#
_entry.id   AF-A0A7S0M9X3-F1
#
_cell.length_a   1.000
_cell.length_b   1.000
_cell.length_c   1.000
_cell.angle_alpha   90.00
_cell.angle_beta   90.00
_cell.angle_gamma   90.00
#
_symmetry.space_group_name_H-M   'P 1'
#
loop_
_entity.id
_entity.type
_entity.pdbx_description
1 polymer ?
#
loop_
_entity_poly.entity_id
_entity_poly.type
_entity_poly.pdbx_seq_one_letter_code
_entity_poly.pdbx_strand_id
1 'polypeptide(L)'
;DRRARAKSGEGGDGASALEEYARELVVDAERGRLDPVIGREEEIRRVVEILSRRTKNNPCLVGEPGVGKTAIVEGLAQRILAGDVPHSLNGTRIYSLDLAAL
;
A
#
# COMPACT_ATOMS: atom_id res chain seq x y z
N ASP A 1 -11.18 -15.84 28.52
CA ASP A 1 -11.08 -14.62 29.33
C ASP A 1 -10.01 -13.71 28.74
N ARG A 2 -10.37 -12.45 28.46
CA ARG A 2 -9.59 -11.28 27.97
C ARG A 2 -8.65 -11.40 26.75
N ARG A 3 -9.18 -11.13 25.54
CA ARG A 3 -8.41 -10.44 24.48
C ARG A 3 -8.72 -8.95 24.56
N ALA A 4 -7.71 -8.16 24.87
CA ALA A 4 -7.77 -6.72 24.93
C ALA A 4 -8.22 -6.15 23.58
N ARG A 5 -9.40 -5.53 23.58
CA ARG A 5 -9.91 -4.66 22.53
C ARG A 5 -8.96 -3.46 22.50
N ALA A 6 -8.07 -3.40 21.51
CA ALA A 6 -7.29 -2.19 21.27
C ALA A 6 -8.29 -1.05 21.06
N LYS A 7 -8.24 -0.05 21.94
CA LYS A 7 -9.08 1.13 21.83
C LYS A 7 -8.71 1.86 20.55
N SER A 8 -9.69 2.06 19.68
CA SER A 8 -9.67 3.08 18.65
C SER A 8 -9.42 4.41 19.35
N GLY A 9 -8.26 5.01 19.11
CA GLY A 9 -8.01 6.38 19.55
C GLY A 9 -8.88 7.31 18.71
N GLU A 10 -9.85 7.94 19.34
CA GLU A 10 -10.40 9.21 18.87
C GLU A 10 -9.27 10.26 18.98
N GLY A 11 -8.62 10.55 17.85
CA GLY A 11 -7.72 11.67 17.66
C GLY A 11 -8.42 12.70 16.79
N GLY A 12 -8.57 13.91 17.32
CA GLY A 12 -9.46 14.96 16.82
C GLY A 12 -9.07 15.62 15.50
N ASP A 13 -9.91 16.59 15.16
CA ASP A 13 -10.06 17.42 13.97
C ASP A 13 -8.81 18.24 13.56
N GLY A 14 -7.71 17.55 13.28
CA GLY A 14 -6.54 18.06 12.59
C GLY A 14 -6.13 17.03 11.55
N ALA A 15 -5.87 17.46 10.31
CA ALA A 15 -5.45 16.58 9.23
C ALA A 15 -4.41 15.57 9.75
N SER A 16 -4.65 14.28 9.55
CA SER A 16 -3.79 13.27 10.16
C SER A 16 -2.35 13.47 9.66
N ALA A 17 -1.32 13.19 10.45
CA ALA A 17 0.07 13.30 9.98
C ALA A 17 0.33 12.53 8.67
N LEU A 18 -0.48 11.50 8.36
CA LEU A 18 -0.43 10.79 7.08
C LEU A 18 -0.94 11.64 5.90
N GLU A 19 -1.89 12.54 6.11
CA GLU A 19 -2.40 13.44 5.06
C GLU A 19 -1.42 14.57 4.75
N GLU A 20 -0.63 14.98 5.73
CA GLU A 20 0.40 16.02 5.56
C GLU A 20 1.68 15.46 4.92
N TYR A 21 2.11 14.26 5.31
CA TYR A 21 3.42 13.71 4.93
C TYR A 21 3.37 12.53 3.96
N ALA A 22 2.19 12.01 3.61
CA ALA A 22 2.08 10.86 2.74
C ALA A 22 1.02 11.03 1.64
N ARG A 23 1.22 10.31 0.54
CA ARG A 23 0.32 10.25 -0.60
C ARG A 23 -0.43 8.93 -0.63
N GLU A 24 -1.76 8.95 -0.72
CA GLU A 24 -2.57 7.73 -0.80
C GLU A 24 -2.68 7.19 -2.23
N LEU A 25 -2.00 6.07 -2.50
CA LEU A 25 -1.87 5.50 -3.84
C LEU A 25 -3.16 4.84 -4.37
N VAL A 26 -4.02 4.30 -3.50
CA VAL A 26 -5.29 3.70 -3.96
C VAL A 26 -6.24 4.78 -4.49
N VAL A 27 -6.28 5.94 -3.82
CA VAL A 27 -7.02 7.12 -4.29
C VAL A 27 -6.40 7.68 -5.57
N ASP A 28 -5.07 7.62 -5.71
CA ASP A 28 -4.43 7.97 -6.98
C ASP A 28 -4.82 7.04 -8.13
N ALA A 29 -4.89 5.73 -7.86
CA ALA A 29 -5.33 4.74 -8.83
C ALA A 29 -6.78 5.02 -9.26
N GLU A 30 -7.66 5.30 -8.29
CA GLU A 30 -9.08 5.62 -8.53
C GLU A 30 -9.24 6.87 -9.39
N ARG A 31 -8.40 7.89 -9.15
CA ARG A 31 -8.37 9.14 -9.91
C ARG A 31 -7.64 9.03 -11.25
N GLY A 32 -7.13 7.85 -11.62
CA GLY A 32 -6.37 7.65 -12.86
C GLY A 32 -5.04 8.40 -12.90
N ARG A 33 -4.44 8.69 -11.73
CA ARG A 33 -3.17 9.43 -11.60
C ARG A 33 -1.94 8.52 -11.57
N LEU A 34 -2.13 7.20 -11.60
CA LEU A 34 -1.05 6.22 -11.68
C LEU A 34 -0.94 5.70 -13.11
N ASP A 35 0.29 5.52 -13.58
CA ASP A 35 0.54 4.93 -14.89
C ASP A 35 0.10 3.46 -14.92
N PRO A 36 -0.38 2.96 -16.06
CA PRO A 36 -0.72 1.54 -16.20
C PRO A 36 0.54 0.69 -16.07
N VAL A 37 0.49 -0.32 -15.20
CA VAL A 37 1.63 -1.21 -14.94
C VAL A 37 1.54 -2.42 -15.86
N ILE A 38 2.58 -2.66 -16.65
CA ILE A 38 2.66 -3.75 -17.64
C ILE A 38 3.87 -4.64 -17.33
N GLY A 39 3.68 -5.96 -17.32
CA GLY A 39 4.78 -6.92 -17.25
C GLY A 39 5.42 -7.05 -15.87
N ARG A 40 4.67 -6.75 -14.80
CA ARG A 40 5.09 -6.84 -13.38
C ARG A 40 4.20 -7.76 -12.56
N GLU A 41 3.46 -8.65 -13.22
CA GLU A 41 2.40 -9.43 -12.62
C GLU A 41 2.93 -10.40 -11.55
N GLU A 42 4.09 -11.02 -11.79
CA GLU A 42 4.73 -11.93 -10.84
C GLU A 42 5.26 -11.20 -9.60
N GLU A 43 5.88 -10.03 -9.76
CA GLU A 43 6.37 -9.24 -8.65
C GLU A 43 5.22 -8.73 -7.77
N ILE A 44 4.15 -8.21 -8.39
CA ILE A 44 2.95 -7.76 -7.67
C ILE A 44 2.31 -8.94 -6.93
N ARG A 45 2.17 -10.10 -7.59
CA ARG A 45 1.64 -11.32 -6.96
C ARG A 45 2.48 -11.74 -5.75
N ARG A 46 3.81 -11.68 -5.86
CA ARG A 46 4.71 -12.01 -4.75
C ARG A 46 4.59 -11.03 -3.58
N VAL A 47 4.38 -9.74 -3.85
CA VAL A 47 4.13 -8.71 -2.83
C VAL A 47 2.80 -8.97 -2.11
N VAL A 48 1.76 -9.39 -2.83
CA VAL A 48 0.47 -9.79 -2.23
C VAL A 48 0.63 -11.00 -1.31
N GLU A 49 1.35 -12.04 -1.77
CA GLU A 49 1.62 -13.25 -0.99
C GLU A 49 2.41 -12.96 0.30
N ILE A 50 3.60 -12.35 0.14
CA ILE A 50 4.10 -11.24 0.96
C ILE A 50 3.30 -10.83 2.21
N LEU A 51 2.48 -9.80 1.96
CA LEU A 51 1.66 -9.08 2.91
C LEU A 51 0.60 -9.96 3.58
N SER A 52 0.17 -11.02 2.91
CA SER A 52 -0.84 -11.97 3.42
C SER A 52 -0.29 -12.98 4.44
N ARG A 53 1.03 -12.98 4.69
CA ARG A 53 1.65 -13.87 5.69
C ARG A 53 1.34 -13.42 7.11
N ARG A 54 1.32 -14.38 8.03
CA ARG A 54 1.16 -14.11 9.48
C ARG A 54 2.41 -13.48 10.10
N THR A 55 3.61 -13.78 9.59
CA THR A 55 4.89 -13.27 10.10
C THR A 55 5.80 -12.91 8.93
N LYS A 56 6.69 -11.94 9.15
CA LYS A 56 7.61 -11.41 8.12
C LYS A 56 6.85 -10.99 6.84
N ASN A 57 5.75 -10.26 7.04
CA ASN A 57 4.86 -9.79 6.00
C ASN A 57 5.27 -8.45 5.39
N ASN A 58 6.50 -7.99 5.66
CA ASN A 58 7.03 -6.73 5.16
C ASN A 58 7.93 -7.02 3.93
N PRO A 59 7.41 -6.87 2.70
CA PRO A 59 8.23 -7.02 1.50
C PRO A 59 9.26 -5.89 1.40
N CYS A 60 10.46 -6.22 0.93
CA CYS A 60 11.50 -5.25 0.59
C CYS A 60 11.89 -5.45 -0.87
N LEU A 61 11.64 -4.44 -1.70
CA LEU A 61 11.94 -4.47 -3.14
C LEU A 61 13.40 -4.02 -3.37
N VAL A 62 14.24 -4.94 -3.81
CA VAL A 62 15.67 -4.72 -4.05
C VAL A 62 15.98 -4.82 -5.54
N GLY A 63 16.91 -4.00 -6.03
CA GLY A 63 17.27 -3.90 -7.44
C GLY A 63 18.03 -2.61 -7.75
N GLU A 64 18.42 -2.43 -9.01
CA GLU A 64 19.10 -1.21 -9.46
C GLU A 64 18.17 0.03 -9.38
N PRO A 65 18.71 1.25 -9.33
CA PRO A 65 17.93 2.47 -9.45
C PRO A 65 17.19 2.50 -10.81
N GLY A 66 15.96 3.03 -10.82
CA GLY A 66 15.21 3.23 -12.07
C GLY A 66 14.51 1.99 -12.65
N VAL A 67 14.68 0.79 -12.07
CA VAL A 67 14.05 -0.45 -12.58
C VAL A 67 12.52 -0.53 -12.40
N GLY A 68 11.88 0.51 -11.85
CA GLY A 68 10.44 0.55 -11.65
C GLY A 68 9.94 -0.13 -10.37
N LYS A 69 10.71 -0.10 -9.28
CA LYS A 69 10.27 -0.62 -7.96
C LYS A 69 8.97 0.05 -7.50
N THR A 70 8.83 1.35 -7.74
CA THR A 70 7.62 2.12 -7.43
C THR A 70 6.41 1.61 -8.21
N ALA A 71 6.59 1.25 -9.49
CA ALA A 71 5.53 0.73 -10.35
C ALA A 71 4.93 -0.58 -9.80
N ILE A 72 5.70 -1.40 -9.08
CA ILE A 72 5.16 -2.60 -8.42
C ILE A 72 4.14 -2.21 -7.33
N VAL A 73 4.41 -1.15 -6.57
CA VAL A 73 3.52 -0.67 -5.49
C VAL A 73 2.29 0.03 -6.07
N GLU A 74 2.46 0.78 -7.16
CA GLU A 74 1.35 1.39 -7.90
C GLU A 74 0.42 0.33 -8.52
N GLY A 75 1.00 -0.74 -9.10
CA GLY A 75 0.24 -1.87 -9.61
C GLY A 75 -0.49 -2.64 -8.51
N LEU A 76 0.10 -2.74 -7.32
CA LEU A 76 -0.60 -3.27 -6.14
C LEU A 76 -1.82 -2.41 -5.78
N ALA A 77 -1.69 -1.08 -5.79
CA ALA A 77 -2.80 -0.17 -5.53
C ALA A 77 -3.94 -0.33 -6.56
N GLN A 78 -3.59 -0.48 -7.84
CA GLN A 78 -4.56 -0.78 -8.91
C GLN A 78 -5.29 -2.11 -8.66
N ARG A 79 -4.58 -3.16 -8.21
CA ARG A 79 -5.23 -4.45 -7.90
C ARG A 79 -6.16 -4.38 -6.70
N ILE A 80 -5.78 -3.64 -5.65
CA ILE A 80 -6.65 -3.43 -4.49
C ILE A 80 -7.93 -2.71 -4.92
N LEU A 81 -7.81 -1.66 -5.73
CA LEU A 81 -8.96 -0.93 -6.28
C LEU A 81 -9.87 -1.85 -7.12
N ALA A 82 -9.28 -2.70 -7.95
CA ALA A 82 -10.02 -3.67 -8.78
C ALA A 82 -10.62 -4.84 -7.97
N GLY A 83 -10.27 -4.99 -6.69
CA GLY A 83 -10.65 -6.14 -5.88
C GLY A 83 -9.91 -7.43 -6.24
N ASP A 84 -8.86 -7.36 -7.06
CA ASP A 84 -8.01 -8.50 -7.46
C ASP A 84 -6.90 -8.77 -6.42
N VAL A 85 -7.33 -8.96 -5.17
CA VAL A 85 -6.46 -9.29 -4.03
C VAL A 85 -7.19 -10.20 -3.04
N PRO A 86 -6.46 -10.97 -2.21
CA PRO A 86 -7.06 -11.73 -1.12
C PRO A 86 -7.88 -10.85 -0.18
N HIS A 87 -8.88 -11.44 0.49
CA HIS A 87 -9.77 -10.71 1.40
C HIS A 87 -9.01 -9.93 2.49
N SER A 88 -7.84 -10.41 2.93
CA SER A 88 -6.99 -9.70 3.90
C SER A 88 -6.46 -8.35 3.43
N LEU A 89 -6.41 -8.11 2.12
CA LEU A 89 -5.91 -6.86 1.51
C LEU A 89 -7.01 -6.06 0.80
N ASN A 90 -8.23 -6.60 0.72
CA ASN A 90 -9.34 -5.91 0.08
C ASN A 90 -9.72 -4.65 0.87
N GLY A 91 -9.87 -3.52 0.17
CA GLY A 91 -10.18 -2.22 0.76
C GLY A 91 -9.07 -1.65 1.66
N THR A 92 -7.85 -2.19 1.60
CA THR A 92 -6.72 -1.63 2.35
C THR A 92 -6.19 -0.36 1.68
N ARG A 93 -5.69 0.57 2.51
CA ARG A 93 -5.12 1.84 2.04
C ARG A 93 -3.61 1.68 1.88
N ILE A 94 -3.05 2.24 0.82
CA ILE A 94 -1.59 2.29 0.59
C ILE A 94 -1.15 3.74 0.62
N TYR A 95 -0.16 4.02 1.45
CA TYR A 95 0.48 5.32 1.53
C TYR A 95 1.92 5.25 1.05
N SER A 96 2.31 6.20 0.21
CA SER A 96 3.69 6.50 -0.12
C SER A 96 4.17 7.62 0.80
N LEU A 97 5.19 7.34 1.60
CA LEU A 97 5.83 8.32 2.45
C LEU A 97 7.01 8.94 1.69
N ASP A 98 7.01 10.26 1.54
CA ASP A 98 8.15 11.00 1.01
C ASP A 98 8.94 11.60 2.18
N LEU A 99 10.11 11.03 2.44
CA LEU A 99 11.01 11.49 3.50
C LEU A 99 11.84 12.72 3.08
N ALA A 100 11.89 13.06 1.78
CA ALA A 100 12.61 14.24 1.31
C ALA A 100 11.80 15.53 1.47
N ALA A 101 10.49 15.42 1.72
CA ALA A 101 9.60 16.52 2.03
C ALA A 101 9.55 16.88 3.54
N LEU A 102 10.33 16.16 4.36
CA LEU A 102 10.46 16.32 5.81
C LEU A 102 11.66 17.20 6.20
#